data_AF-A0A5C6RPZ2-F1
#
_entry.id   AF-A0A5C6RPZ2-F1
#
_cell.length_a   1.000
_cell.length_b   1.000
_cell.length_c   1.000
_cell.angle_alpha   90.00
_cell.angle_beta   90.00
_cell.angle_gamma   90.00
#
_symmetry.space_group_name_H-M   'P 1'
#
loop_
_entity.id
_entity.type
_entity.pdbx_description
1 polymer ?
#
loop_
_entity_poly.entity_id
_entity_poly.type
_entity_poly.pdbx_seq_one_letter_code
_entity_poly.pdbx_strand_id
1 'polypeptide(L)'
;MKKSLTIFLFLITLGVYSQENTYKIIKTNKVQNLADYSSAMNKASFDQYRFFDKRRVINFESGVQIELFSANELKKNGVKVEDSISIKGDLPKDYIEPVFRINENGHVIMINQILRKRNR
;
A
#
# COMPACT_ATOMS: atom_id res chain seq x y z
N MET A 1 -18.48 -51.74 17.96
CA MET A 1 -19.19 -50.75 17.12
C MET A 1 -18.29 -49.53 16.95
N LYS A 2 -17.67 -49.35 15.78
CA LYS A 2 -16.76 -48.23 15.52
C LYS A 2 -17.61 -47.01 15.12
N LYS A 3 -17.74 -46.02 16.02
CA LYS A 3 -18.40 -44.75 15.70
C LYS A 3 -17.38 -43.87 14.97
N SER A 4 -17.61 -43.67 13.67
CA SER A 4 -16.78 -42.83 12.82
C SER A 4 -16.89 -41.37 13.28
N LEU A 5 -15.76 -40.74 13.55
CA LEU A 5 -15.67 -39.32 13.93
C LEU A 5 -15.46 -38.50 12.66
N THR A 6 -16.54 -37.88 12.16
CA THR A 6 -16.45 -36.96 11.02
C THR A 6 -15.89 -35.62 11.49
N ILE A 7 -14.63 -35.33 11.15
CA ILE A 7 -14.02 -34.02 11.42
C ILE A 7 -14.49 -33.05 10.32
N PHE A 8 -15.27 -32.06 10.71
CA PHE A 8 -15.69 -30.96 9.84
C PHE A 8 -14.52 -29.98 9.71
N LEU A 9 -13.77 -30.08 8.62
CA LEU A 9 -12.64 -29.19 8.34
C LEU A 9 -13.17 -27.81 7.93
N PHE A 10 -13.17 -26.87 8.87
CA PHE A 10 -13.50 -25.47 8.61
C PHE A 10 -12.32 -24.83 7.87
N LEU A 11 -12.38 -24.83 6.53
CA LEU A 11 -11.43 -24.10 5.69
C LEU A 11 -11.68 -22.60 5.88
N ILE A 12 -10.97 -21.98 6.81
CA ILE A 12 -10.92 -20.52 6.94
C ILE A 12 -10.20 -20.01 5.70
N THR A 13 -10.94 -19.58 4.69
CA THR A 13 -10.38 -18.79 3.61
C THR A 13 -9.98 -17.44 4.20
N LEU A 14 -8.70 -17.32 4.55
CA LEU A 14 -8.10 -16.03 4.84
C LEU A 14 -8.23 -15.21 3.55
N GLY A 15 -9.18 -14.28 3.54
CA GLY A 15 -9.38 -13.35 2.43
C GLY A 15 -8.07 -12.62 2.18
N VAL A 16 -7.40 -12.98 1.09
CA VAL A 16 -6.28 -12.21 0.57
C VAL A 16 -6.92 -10.93 0.03
N TYR A 17 -6.93 -9.88 0.85
CA TYR A 17 -7.33 -8.55 0.41
C TYR A 17 -6.26 -8.05 -0.56
N SER A 18 -6.39 -8.43 -1.83
CA SER A 18 -5.56 -7.85 -2.89
C SER A 18 -5.90 -6.37 -2.96
N GLN A 19 -4.90 -5.50 -2.75
CA GLN A 19 -5.03 -4.05 -2.94
C GLN A 19 -5.08 -3.63 -4.41
N GLU A 20 -5.37 -4.57 -5.32
CA GLU A 20 -5.67 -4.27 -6.71
C GLU A 20 -6.71 -3.16 -6.80
N ASN A 21 -6.44 -2.19 -7.67
CA ASN A 21 -7.29 -1.02 -7.91
C ASN A 21 -7.41 -0.03 -6.74
N THR A 22 -6.49 -0.05 -5.78
CA THR A 22 -6.42 0.98 -4.72
C THR A 22 -5.40 2.09 -5.00
N TYR A 23 -4.65 1.96 -6.09
CA TYR A 23 -3.65 2.91 -6.54
C TYR A 23 -3.54 2.87 -8.07
N LYS A 24 -2.85 3.86 -8.63
CA LYS A 24 -2.45 3.90 -10.04
C LYS A 24 -0.97 4.23 -10.15
N ILE A 25 -0.22 3.51 -10.97
CA ILE A 25 1.14 3.94 -11.34
C ILE A 25 1.02 5.10 -12.32
N ILE A 26 1.55 6.27 -11.95
CA ILE A 26 1.47 7.50 -12.76
C ILE A 26 2.81 7.90 -13.38
N LYS A 27 3.93 7.37 -12.86
CA LYS A 27 5.27 7.56 -13.43
C LYS A 27 6.12 6.33 -13.22
N THR A 28 6.84 5.91 -14.26
CA THR A 28 7.63 4.67 -14.26
C THR A 28 9.13 4.89 -14.30
N ASN A 29 9.61 6.09 -14.59
CA ASN A 29 11.04 6.47 -14.60
C ASN A 29 12.02 5.41 -15.19
N LYS A 30 11.67 4.81 -16.34
CA LYS A 30 12.48 3.79 -17.04
C LYS A 30 12.74 2.50 -16.24
N VAL A 31 11.93 2.18 -15.23
CA VAL A 31 12.05 0.88 -14.55
C VAL A 31 11.71 -0.24 -15.53
N GLN A 32 12.57 -1.26 -15.58
CA GLN A 32 12.45 -2.37 -16.53
C GLN A 32 11.26 -3.30 -16.26
N ASN A 33 10.83 -3.41 -15.00
CA ASN A 33 9.76 -4.33 -14.62
C ASN A 33 8.70 -3.66 -13.73
N LEU A 34 7.55 -3.34 -14.33
CA LEU A 34 6.39 -2.81 -13.60
C LEU A 34 5.65 -3.89 -12.81
N ALA A 35 5.80 -5.17 -13.16
CA ALA A 35 5.12 -6.26 -12.46
C ALA A 35 5.61 -6.38 -11.01
N ASP A 36 6.91 -6.14 -10.78
CA ASP A 36 7.49 -6.14 -9.43
C ASP A 36 6.87 -5.04 -8.55
N TYR A 37 6.61 -3.88 -9.15
CA TYR A 37 5.94 -2.76 -8.49
C TYR A 37 4.50 -3.09 -8.15
N SER A 38 3.74 -3.61 -9.11
CA SER A 38 2.35 -4.00 -8.86
C SER A 38 2.26 -5.09 -7.78
N SER A 39 3.13 -6.10 -7.83
CA SER A 39 3.21 -7.18 -6.84
C SER A 39 3.54 -6.64 -5.44
N ALA A 40 4.56 -5.77 -5.33
CA ALA A 40 4.95 -5.18 -4.05
C ALA A 40 3.84 -4.30 -3.46
N MET A 41 3.15 -3.51 -4.29
CA MET A 41 2.06 -2.64 -3.85
C MET A 41 0.82 -3.42 -3.43
N ASN A 42 0.47 -4.50 -4.14
CA ASN A 42 -0.68 -5.33 -3.77
C ASN A 42 -0.47 -6.00 -2.40
N LYS A 43 0.79 -6.22 -1.99
CA LYS A 43 1.15 -6.77 -0.67
C LYS A 43 1.24 -5.72 0.44
N ALA A 44 1.47 -4.44 0.11
CA ALA A 44 1.80 -3.41 1.10
C ALA A 44 0.58 -2.55 1.45
N SER A 45 0.18 -2.45 2.72
CA SER A 45 -0.90 -1.54 3.13
C SER A 45 -0.46 -0.08 3.12
N PHE A 46 -1.18 0.74 2.35
CA PHE A 46 -0.94 2.19 2.25
C PHE A 46 -1.94 3.03 3.03
N ASP A 47 -2.86 2.44 3.78
CA ASP A 47 -3.99 3.14 4.39
C ASP A 47 -3.56 4.29 5.32
N GLN A 48 -2.48 4.09 6.08
CA GLN A 48 -1.89 5.14 6.92
C GLN A 48 -1.34 6.37 6.17
N TYR A 49 -1.13 6.23 4.85
CA TYR A 49 -0.64 7.31 3.99
C TYR A 49 -1.75 7.91 3.12
N ARG A 50 -2.94 7.31 3.09
CA ARG A 50 -4.09 7.83 2.33
C ARG A 50 -4.69 9.04 3.03
N PHE A 51 -5.11 10.03 2.26
CA PHE A 51 -6.06 11.00 2.78
C PHE A 51 -7.48 10.44 2.70
N PHE A 52 -8.32 10.91 3.60
CA PHE A 52 -9.72 10.52 3.63
C PHE A 52 -10.47 10.97 2.36
N ASP A 53 -10.31 12.24 1.96
CA ASP A 53 -11.12 12.86 0.89
C ASP A 53 -10.32 13.30 -0.36
N LYS A 54 -9.01 13.11 -0.39
CA LYS A 54 -8.19 13.49 -1.56
C LYS A 54 -7.20 12.41 -1.94
N ARG A 55 -6.84 12.37 -3.22
CA ARG A 55 -5.78 11.48 -3.72
C ARG A 55 -4.42 11.98 -3.26
N ARG A 56 -3.47 11.06 -3.16
CA ARG A 56 -2.08 11.36 -2.79
C ARG A 56 -1.11 10.75 -3.76
N VAL A 57 -0.09 11.49 -4.16
CA VAL A 57 1.05 10.93 -4.87
C VAL A 57 2.09 10.46 -3.86
N ILE A 58 2.49 9.20 -3.98
CA ILE A 58 3.61 8.61 -3.25
C ILE A 58 4.81 8.45 -4.19
N ASN A 59 6.00 8.72 -3.67
CA ASN A 59 7.25 8.71 -4.41
C ASN A 59 8.15 7.54 -3.99
N PHE A 60 8.66 6.80 -4.97
CA PHE A 60 9.70 5.80 -4.77
C PHE A 60 11.08 6.36 -5.11
N GLU A 61 12.12 5.85 -4.44
CA GLU A 61 13.53 6.20 -4.67
C GLU A 61 13.96 5.95 -6.12
N SER A 62 13.41 4.92 -6.76
CA SER A 62 13.60 4.61 -8.18
C SER A 62 13.05 5.68 -9.14
N GLY A 63 12.25 6.62 -8.64
CA GLY A 63 11.52 7.61 -9.42
C GLY A 63 10.15 7.13 -9.91
N VAL A 64 9.73 5.92 -9.55
CA VAL A 64 8.33 5.50 -9.73
C VAL A 64 7.43 6.36 -8.84
N GLN A 65 6.28 6.76 -9.37
CA GLN A 65 5.25 7.45 -8.61
C GLN A 65 3.92 6.73 -8.76
N ILE A 66 3.20 6.69 -7.64
CA ILE A 66 1.88 6.07 -7.58
C ILE A 66 0.91 7.09 -7.01
N GLU A 67 -0.29 7.12 -7.57
CA GLU A 67 -1.41 7.86 -7.02
C GLU A 67 -2.25 6.90 -6.18
N LEU A 68 -2.36 7.18 -4.89
CA LEU A 68 -3.29 6.53 -3.99
C LEU A 68 -4.67 7.15 -4.15
N PHE A 69 -5.68 6.31 -4.34
CA PHE A 69 -7.07 6.73 -4.19
C PHE A 69 -7.37 7.06 -2.73
N SER A 70 -8.25 8.03 -2.51
CA SER A 70 -8.69 8.43 -1.18
C SER A 70 -9.49 7.31 -0.50
N ALA A 71 -9.53 7.32 0.83
CA ALA A 71 -10.31 6.32 1.57
C ALA A 71 -11.81 6.39 1.20
N ASN A 72 -12.34 7.59 1.00
CA ASN A 72 -13.73 7.83 0.60
C ASN A 72 -14.03 7.27 -0.81
N GLU A 73 -13.14 7.44 -1.78
CA GLU A 73 -13.29 6.84 -3.11
C GLU A 73 -13.33 5.31 -3.05
N LEU A 74 -12.43 4.70 -2.28
CA LEU A 74 -12.35 3.25 -2.13
C LEU A 74 -13.60 2.67 -1.48
N LYS A 75 -14.11 3.31 -0.42
CA LYS A 75 -15.37 2.92 0.22
C LYS A 75 -16.57 2.99 -0.71
N LYS A 76 -16.69 4.06 -1.49
CA LYS A 76 -17.78 4.20 -2.47
C LYS A 76 -17.75 3.06 -3.49
N ASN A 77 -16.58 2.49 -3.74
CA ASN A 77 -16.37 1.33 -4.61
C ASN A 77 -16.42 -0.02 -3.87
N GLY A 78 -16.85 -0.06 -2.61
CA GLY A 78 -16.98 -1.29 -1.82
C GLY A 78 -15.66 -1.88 -1.30
N VAL A 79 -14.54 -1.16 -1.45
CA VAL A 79 -13.24 -1.58 -0.91
C VAL A 79 -13.18 -1.21 0.58
N LYS A 80 -12.84 -2.19 1.42
CA LYS A 80 -12.60 -1.95 2.85
C LYS A 80 -11.28 -1.22 3.02
N VAL A 81 -11.31 -0.11 3.75
CA VAL A 81 -10.15 0.72 4.11
C VAL A 81 -10.26 1.04 5.59
N GLU A 82 -9.13 1.10 6.29
CA GLU A 82 -9.13 1.48 7.70
C GLU A 82 -9.14 3.01 7.88
N ASP A 83 -10.30 3.57 8.20
CA ASP A 83 -10.50 5.02 8.34
C ASP A 83 -9.78 5.65 9.51
N SER A 84 -9.63 4.89 10.60
CA SER A 84 -9.01 5.33 11.85
C SER A 84 -7.57 5.78 11.63
N ILE A 85 -6.92 5.22 10.61
CA ILE A 85 -5.51 5.50 10.28
C ILE A 85 -5.34 6.40 9.05
N SER A 86 -6.43 6.74 8.36
CA SER A 86 -6.39 7.65 7.21
C SER A 86 -6.18 9.10 7.66
N ILE A 87 -5.47 9.89 6.87
CA ILE A 87 -5.18 11.30 7.16
C ILE A 87 -6.44 12.14 6.95
N LYS A 88 -6.86 12.84 8.01
CA LYS A 88 -8.01 13.76 7.99
C LYS A 88 -7.50 15.20 7.93
N GLY A 89 -7.90 15.94 6.90
CA GLY A 89 -7.47 17.32 6.69
C GLY A 89 -6.10 17.43 6.02
N ASP A 90 -5.40 18.53 6.32
CA ASP A 90 -4.09 18.83 5.75
C ASP A 90 -2.94 18.34 6.62
N LEU A 91 -1.82 18.05 5.97
CA LEU A 91 -0.58 17.70 6.65
C LEU A 91 -0.01 18.95 7.36
N PRO A 92 0.72 18.77 8.48
CA PRO A 92 1.48 19.85 9.10
C PRO A 92 2.40 20.56 8.12
N LYS A 93 2.70 21.86 8.36
CA LYS A 93 3.56 22.66 7.48
C LYS A 93 4.99 22.11 7.37
N ASP A 94 5.47 21.46 8.42
CA ASP A 94 6.78 20.83 8.55
C ASP A 94 6.76 19.33 8.21
N TYR A 95 5.65 18.82 7.66
CA TYR A 95 5.55 17.44 7.24
C TYR A 95 6.57 17.12 6.14
N ILE A 96 7.34 16.05 6.38
CA ILE A 96 8.32 15.54 5.45
C ILE A 96 7.72 14.35 4.71
N GLU A 97 7.52 14.50 3.40
CA GLU A 97 7.00 13.43 2.54
C GLU A 97 7.90 12.18 2.58
N PRO A 98 7.38 11.01 2.97
CA PRO A 98 8.15 9.78 2.96
C PRO A 98 8.54 9.39 1.54
N VAL A 99 9.73 8.81 1.39
CA VAL A 99 10.18 8.18 0.15
C VAL A 99 10.22 6.68 0.38
N PHE A 100 9.76 5.90 -0.59
CA PHE A 100 9.65 4.45 -0.46
C PHE A 100 10.65 3.75 -1.37
N ARG A 101 10.98 2.50 -1.06
CA ARG A 101 11.64 1.58 -2.00
C ARG A 101 11.06 0.18 -1.86
N ILE A 102 11.23 -0.62 -2.90
CA ILE A 102 11.02 -2.05 -2.84
C ILE A 102 12.34 -2.67 -2.42
N ASN A 103 12.36 -3.46 -1.35
CA ASN A 103 13.56 -4.17 -0.91
C ASN A 103 13.78 -5.46 -1.71
N GLU A 104 14.87 -6.16 -1.46
CA GLU A 104 15.24 -7.42 -2.14
C GLU A 104 14.19 -8.53 -1.97
N ASN A 105 13.35 -8.45 -0.94
CA ASN A 105 12.25 -9.40 -0.69
C ASN A 105 10.93 -9.01 -1.39
N GLY A 106 10.92 -7.93 -2.19
CA GLY A 106 9.72 -7.47 -2.87
C GLY A 106 8.72 -6.75 -1.96
N HIS A 107 9.14 -6.27 -0.78
CA HIS A 107 8.31 -5.50 0.14
C HIS A 107 8.57 -4.00 0.00
N VAL A 108 7.50 -3.21 0.09
CA VAL A 108 7.58 -1.75 0.17
C VAL A 108 8.05 -1.35 1.57
N ILE A 109 9.14 -0.58 1.64
CA ILE A 109 9.67 -0.03 2.88
C ILE A 109 9.83 1.49 2.76
N MET A 110 9.58 2.19 3.86
CA MET A 110 9.82 3.63 3.97
C MET A 110 11.31 3.88 4.23
N ILE A 111 11.90 4.81 3.48
CA ILE A 111 13.27 5.28 3.69
C ILE A 111 13.21 6.52 4.58
N ASN A 112 13.82 6.43 5.76
CA ASN A 112 13.93 7.58 6.64
C ASN A 112 14.85 8.64 6.00
N GLN A 113 14.34 9.86 5.77
CA GLN A 113 15.06 10.91 5.04
C GLN A 113 16.37 11.34 5.71
N ILE A 114 16.53 11.11 7.02
CA ILE A 114 17.76 11.43 7.77
C ILE A 114 18.97 10.70 7.16
N LEU A 115 18.79 9.46 6.68
CA LEU A 115 19.88 8.69 6.05
C LEU A 115 20.19 9.16 4.62
N ARG A 116 19.22 9.77 3.92
CA ARG A 116 19.42 10.27 2.54
C ARG A 116 20.32 11.51 2.49
N LYS A 117 20.35 12.32 3.55
CA LYS A 117 21.23 13.51 3.65
C LYS A 117 22.71 13.15 3.85
N ARG A 118 23.03 11.93 4.32
CA ARG A 118 24.43 11.50 4.56
C ARG A 118 25.13 10.96 3.31
N ASN A 119 24.36 10.51 2.32
CA ASN A 119 24.87 9.81 1.13
C ASN A 119 24.79 10.68 -0.15
N ARG A 120 24.68 12.00 0.00
CA ARG A 120 24.80 12.99 -1.08
C ARG A 120 25.94 13.94 -0.76
#